data_AF-A0A3C0V6A4-F1
#
_entry.id   AF-A0A3C0V6A4-F1
#
_cell.length_a   1.000
_cell.length_b   1.000
_cell.length_c   1.000
_cell.angle_alpha   90.00
_cell.angle_beta   90.00
_cell.angle_gamma   90.00
#
_symmetry.space_group_name_H-M   'P 1'
#
loop_
_entity.id
_entity.type
_entity.pdbx_description
1 polymer ?
#
loop_
_entity_poly.entity_id
_entity_poly.type
_entity_poly.pdbx_seq_one_letter_code
_entity_poly.pdbx_strand_id
1 'polypeptide(L)'
;MKTDRRRLPSLTSPLNRPVAAENTITSGKGDCPGITGETVDPGLSPDNCKGFRCVAGCVRCCTDKGNPLELTVGDILRLCDYLSIEAGELFENYCGIMWNRIPGTSLLIPSVGLVFPCGFLKNGGCEVYDVRPIHCRLFPEALVTDNGNLDIYRNCGYQCIDTGTALDADRKAYTHRLKDIDRHELKETASYFDNFSYCVELRPEELGRIGSLLSGAGNMERAAKKRELYMEGIDKKTMETVESVFRKKLCKLNTKFPKGDAGYLSVISKSFRAFR
;
A
#
# COMPACT_ATOMS: atom_id res chain seq x y z
N MET A 1 48.60 53.01 11.17
CA MET A 1 47.39 53.66 10.63
C MET A 1 46.18 52.96 11.21
N LYS A 2 45.30 53.74 11.84
CA LYS A 2 44.13 53.31 12.62
C LYS A 2 43.01 52.84 11.67
N THR A 3 42.39 51.69 11.94
CA THR A 3 41.11 51.31 11.35
C THR A 3 40.00 51.42 12.38
N ASP A 4 38.83 51.78 11.85
CA ASP A 4 37.84 52.68 12.39
C ASP A 4 36.79 51.95 13.25
N ARG A 5 36.51 52.46 14.45
CA ARG A 5 35.40 52.02 15.30
C ARG A 5 34.15 52.78 14.86
N ARG A 6 33.12 52.10 14.36
CA ARG A 6 31.78 52.68 14.24
C ARG A 6 30.76 51.97 15.13
N ARG A 7 30.11 52.80 15.94
CA ARG A 7 29.02 52.52 16.87
C ARG A 7 27.71 52.23 16.12
N LEU A 8 26.89 51.38 16.75
CA LEU A 8 25.44 51.26 16.56
C LEU A 8 24.69 52.56 16.93
N PRO A 9 23.46 52.71 16.44
CA PRO A 9 22.38 53.24 17.26
C PRO A 9 21.22 52.26 17.44
N SER A 10 20.66 52.34 18.65
CA SER A 10 19.54 51.63 19.26
C SER A 10 18.18 52.24 18.93
N LEU A 11 17.15 51.42 18.78
CA LEU A 11 15.72 51.72 19.03
C LEU A 11 15.06 50.41 19.52
N THR A 12 14.98 50.14 20.83
CA THR A 12 13.84 50.39 21.75
C THR A 12 12.47 49.85 21.28
N SER A 13 12.13 48.65 21.79
CA SER A 13 10.90 48.15 22.49
C SER A 13 9.54 48.89 22.31
N PRO A 14 8.34 48.28 22.56
CA PRO A 14 8.10 47.21 23.56
C PRO A 14 7.00 46.16 23.24
N LEU A 15 6.96 45.05 24.00
CA LEU A 15 5.84 44.69 24.90
C LEU A 15 6.04 43.28 25.50
N ASN A 16 6.29 43.28 26.81
CA ASN A 16 6.21 42.11 27.69
C ASN A 16 4.74 41.78 27.99
N ARG A 17 4.39 40.48 28.05
CA ARG A 17 3.85 39.87 29.28
C ARG A 17 3.87 38.33 29.20
N PRO A 18 4.07 37.64 30.33
CA PRO A 18 4.21 36.19 30.41
C PRO A 18 2.85 35.52 30.63
N VAL A 19 2.70 34.27 30.20
CA VAL A 19 1.59 33.41 30.64
C VAL A 19 2.16 32.14 31.23
N ALA A 20 1.86 31.97 32.51
CA ALA A 20 2.18 30.84 33.34
C ALA A 20 1.30 29.62 33.02
N ALA A 21 1.71 28.51 33.62
CA ALA A 21 1.21 27.16 33.48
C ALA A 21 -0.24 26.93 33.96
N GLU A 22 -0.62 25.67 33.78
CA GLU A 22 -1.77 24.93 34.34
C GLU A 22 -3.06 25.00 33.54
N ASN A 23 -3.41 23.86 32.93
CA ASN A 23 -4.79 23.40 32.90
C ASN A 23 -4.83 21.88 32.98
N THR A 24 -5.23 21.44 34.16
CA THR A 24 -5.65 20.12 34.60
C THR A 24 -6.70 19.53 33.65
N ILE A 25 -6.42 18.36 33.08
CA ILE A 25 -7.44 17.59 32.35
C ILE A 25 -8.25 16.79 33.38
N THR A 26 -9.43 17.30 33.73
CA THR A 26 -10.44 16.55 34.45
C THR A 26 -11.13 15.58 33.50
N SER A 27 -11.16 14.31 33.86
CA SER A 27 -11.91 13.24 33.20
C SER A 27 -13.42 13.44 33.35
N GLY A 28 -14.06 13.99 32.32
CA GLY A 28 -15.52 14.00 32.16
C GLY A 28 -15.94 13.00 31.09
N LYS A 29 -16.76 12.01 31.45
CA LYS A 29 -17.60 11.27 30.49
C LYS A 29 -18.52 12.27 29.81
N GLY A 30 -18.27 12.56 28.54
CA GLY A 30 -19.16 13.37 27.70
C GLY A 30 -19.98 12.47 26.80
N ASP A 31 -21.25 12.29 27.14
CA ASP A 31 -22.27 11.78 26.24
C ASP A 31 -22.39 12.73 25.03
N CYS A 32 -22.32 12.19 23.81
CA CYS A 32 -22.46 12.97 22.58
C CYS A 32 -23.91 13.43 22.41
N PRO A 33 -24.19 14.74 22.32
CA PRO A 33 -25.53 15.23 22.00
C PRO A 33 -25.75 15.19 20.49
N GLY A 34 -26.92 14.67 20.08
CA GLY A 34 -27.54 14.97 18.79
C GLY A 34 -27.15 14.06 17.62
N ILE A 35 -27.85 12.93 17.50
CA ILE A 35 -28.27 12.41 16.19
C ILE A 35 -29.74 12.00 16.34
N THR A 36 -30.64 12.94 16.11
CA THR A 36 -32.04 12.64 15.78
C THR A 36 -32.04 11.88 14.46
N GLY A 37 -32.82 10.80 14.41
CA GLY A 37 -32.92 9.96 13.22
C GLY A 37 -33.42 10.75 12.02
N GLU A 38 -32.54 10.96 11.06
CA GLU A 38 -32.87 11.17 9.66
C GLU A 38 -31.92 10.31 8.83
N THR A 39 -32.49 9.71 7.78
CA THR A 39 -31.94 8.64 6.96
C THR A 39 -30.58 8.99 6.36
N VAL A 40 -29.60 8.11 6.56
CA VAL A 40 -28.27 8.21 5.94
C VAL A 40 -28.42 7.97 4.43
N ASP A 41 -27.92 8.93 3.65
CA ASP A 41 -27.85 8.96 2.19
C ASP A 41 -27.15 7.70 1.63
N PRO A 42 -27.78 6.90 0.73
CA PRO A 42 -27.21 5.65 0.23
C PRO A 42 -26.04 5.83 -0.76
N GLY A 43 -25.56 7.04 -1.01
CA GLY A 43 -24.52 7.35 -2.00
C GLY A 43 -23.09 7.53 -1.48
N LEU A 44 -22.73 7.02 -0.30
CA LEU A 44 -21.42 7.28 0.31
C LEU A 44 -20.49 6.05 0.31
N SER A 45 -19.42 6.18 -0.48
CA SER A 45 -18.22 5.32 -0.51
C SER A 45 -17.77 4.83 0.88
N PRO A 46 -17.22 3.61 1.02
CA PRO A 46 -16.76 3.03 2.29
C PRO A 46 -15.71 3.87 3.05
N ASP A 47 -15.17 4.91 2.43
CA ASP A 47 -14.24 5.85 3.06
C ASP A 47 -14.93 6.86 4.00
N ASN A 48 -16.26 6.82 4.18
CA ASN A 48 -17.01 7.77 5.04
C ASN A 48 -17.34 7.32 6.47
N CYS A 49 -16.86 6.16 6.93
CA CYS A 49 -16.81 5.89 8.37
C CYS A 49 -15.49 6.40 8.96
N LYS A 50 -15.37 7.73 9.16
CA LYS A 50 -14.27 8.43 9.86
C LYS A 50 -12.85 7.86 9.61
N GLY A 51 -12.56 7.48 8.36
CA GLY A 51 -11.41 6.63 7.99
C GLY A 51 -10.12 7.39 7.66
N PHE A 52 -9.00 6.68 7.69
CA PHE A 52 -7.73 7.18 7.18
C PHE A 52 -7.88 7.67 5.73
N ARG A 53 -7.39 8.88 5.48
CA ARG A 53 -7.18 9.43 4.14
C ARG A 53 -5.70 9.70 3.95
N CYS A 54 -5.20 9.46 2.73
CA CYS A 54 -3.82 9.80 2.43
C CYS A 54 -3.60 11.29 2.65
N VAL A 55 -2.49 11.64 3.33
CA VAL A 55 -2.09 13.03 3.52
C VAL A 55 -1.87 13.66 2.15
N ALA A 56 -2.41 14.86 1.91
CA ALA A 56 -2.26 15.55 0.64
C ALA A 56 -0.77 15.74 0.30
N GLY A 57 -0.38 15.35 -0.92
CA GLY A 57 1.04 15.37 -1.35
C GLY A 57 1.91 14.24 -0.80
N CYS A 58 1.39 13.35 0.05
CA CYS A 58 2.11 12.14 0.47
C CYS A 58 2.03 11.08 -0.63
N VAL A 59 3.03 11.07 -1.51
CA VAL A 59 3.11 10.15 -2.67
C VAL A 59 4.17 9.06 -2.51
N ARG A 60 4.84 9.00 -1.35
CA ARG A 60 6.01 8.13 -1.16
C ARG A 60 5.71 6.67 -1.50
N CYS A 61 4.58 6.13 -1.01
CA CYS A 61 4.15 4.76 -1.31
C CYS A 61 3.93 4.49 -2.80
N CYS A 62 3.60 5.51 -3.61
CA CYS A 62 3.43 5.39 -5.05
C CYS A 62 4.76 5.53 -5.83
N THR A 63 5.78 6.14 -5.24
CA THR A 63 7.08 6.37 -5.87
C THR A 63 8.16 5.36 -5.48
N ASP A 64 7.94 4.61 -4.40
CA ASP A 64 8.95 3.73 -3.80
C ASP A 64 9.03 2.37 -4.51
N LYS A 65 10.08 2.20 -5.33
CA LYS A 65 10.40 0.91 -5.98
C LYS A 65 10.72 -0.21 -4.97
N GLY A 66 10.98 0.15 -3.72
CA GLY A 66 11.24 -0.73 -2.57
C GLY A 66 9.99 -1.46 -2.06
N ASN A 67 8.79 -0.99 -2.39
CA ASN A 67 7.54 -1.57 -1.88
C ASN A 67 6.56 -1.88 -3.03
N PRO A 68 6.76 -2.99 -3.75
CA PRO A 68 5.98 -3.35 -4.90
C PRO A 68 4.67 -3.93 -4.38
N LEU A 69 3.64 -3.84 -5.21
CA LEU A 69 2.29 -4.12 -4.78
C LEU A 69 1.76 -5.28 -5.59
N GLU A 70 1.71 -6.46 -4.96
CA GLU A 70 1.02 -7.61 -5.52
C GLU A 70 -0.47 -7.28 -5.64
N LEU A 71 -1.05 -7.62 -6.79
CA LEU A 71 -2.46 -7.45 -7.06
C LEU A 71 -3.18 -8.78 -6.89
N THR A 72 -4.29 -8.75 -6.18
CA THR A 72 -5.23 -9.87 -6.21
C THR A 72 -6.05 -9.85 -7.50
N VAL A 73 -6.68 -10.98 -7.84
CA VAL A 73 -7.71 -11.01 -8.89
C VAL A 73 -8.83 -10.01 -8.59
N GLY A 74 -9.20 -9.84 -7.31
CA GLY A 74 -10.17 -8.85 -6.88
C GLY A 74 -9.72 -7.42 -7.19
N ASP A 75 -8.45 -7.10 -6.94
CA ASP A 75 -7.86 -5.79 -7.29
C ASP A 75 -7.89 -5.56 -8.79
N ILE A 76 -7.46 -6.54 -9.59
CA ILE A 76 -7.45 -6.46 -11.05
C ILE A 76 -8.87 -6.17 -11.57
N LEU A 77 -9.86 -6.93 -11.12
CA LEU A 77 -11.26 -6.75 -11.53
C LEU A 77 -11.83 -5.39 -11.10
N ARG A 78 -11.49 -4.91 -9.90
CA ARG A 78 -11.90 -3.57 -9.41
C ARG A 78 -11.30 -2.44 -10.24
N LEU A 79 -10.01 -2.53 -10.57
CA LEU A 79 -9.32 -1.56 -11.42
C LEU A 79 -9.86 -1.58 -12.85
N CYS A 80 -10.09 -2.76 -13.42
CA CYS A 80 -10.70 -2.92 -14.75
C CYS A 80 -12.09 -2.28 -14.81
N ASP A 81 -12.95 -2.53 -13.80
CA ASP A 81 -14.30 -1.94 -13.73
C ASP A 81 -14.26 -0.41 -13.67
N TYR A 82 -13.33 0.15 -12.90
CA TYR A 82 -13.19 1.59 -12.74
C TYR A 82 -12.64 2.27 -14.00
N LEU A 83 -11.62 1.68 -14.62
CA LEU A 83 -10.96 2.22 -15.81
C LEU A 83 -11.72 1.90 -17.10
N SER A 84 -12.71 1.01 -17.05
CA SER A 84 -13.41 0.47 -18.22
C SER A 84 -12.47 -0.17 -19.24
N ILE A 85 -11.48 -0.94 -18.75
CA ILE A 85 -10.51 -1.69 -19.56
C ILE A 85 -10.52 -3.18 -19.19
N GLU A 86 -9.93 -3.99 -20.06
CA GLU A 86 -9.77 -5.43 -19.81
C GLU A 86 -8.50 -5.75 -19.02
N ALA A 87 -8.45 -6.88 -18.32
CA ALA A 87 -7.30 -7.23 -17.47
C ALA A 87 -5.98 -7.40 -18.24
N GLY A 88 -6.04 -7.78 -19.53
CA GLY A 88 -4.86 -7.78 -20.40
C GLY A 88 -4.30 -6.38 -20.63
N GLU A 89 -5.18 -5.41 -20.85
CA GLU A 89 -4.80 -4.00 -21.04
C GLU A 89 -4.30 -3.37 -19.73
N LEU A 90 -4.94 -3.67 -18.59
CA LEU A 90 -4.44 -3.28 -17.28
C LEU A 90 -3.01 -3.77 -17.05
N PHE A 91 -2.72 -5.02 -17.44
CA PHE A 91 -1.40 -5.60 -17.28
C PHE A 91 -0.36 -4.88 -18.12
N GLU A 92 -0.65 -4.64 -19.39
CA GLU A 92 0.25 -3.96 -20.33
C GLU A 92 0.58 -2.52 -19.91
N ASN A 93 -0.39 -1.81 -19.36
CA ASN A 93 -0.26 -0.40 -19.04
C ASN A 93 0.29 -0.12 -17.61
N TYR A 94 0.03 -1.01 -16.64
CA TYR A 94 0.24 -0.71 -15.22
C TYR A 94 0.96 -1.81 -14.43
N CYS A 95 1.06 -3.03 -14.95
CA CYS A 95 1.50 -4.19 -14.16
C CYS A 95 2.75 -4.87 -14.75
N GLY A 96 3.28 -5.80 -13.98
CA GLY A 96 4.34 -6.72 -14.39
C GLY A 96 4.34 -7.98 -13.54
N ILE A 97 5.18 -8.94 -13.90
CA ILE A 97 5.41 -10.13 -13.07
C ILE A 97 6.43 -9.78 -12.00
N MET A 98 6.04 -10.03 -10.75
CA MET A 98 6.87 -9.85 -9.57
C MET A 98 7.21 -11.20 -8.96
N TRP A 99 8.43 -11.33 -8.46
CA TRP A 99 8.93 -12.53 -7.81
C TRP A 99 9.18 -12.26 -6.33
N ASN A 100 8.36 -12.90 -5.50
CA ASN A 100 8.39 -12.72 -4.05
C ASN A 100 8.95 -13.96 -3.38
N ARG A 101 9.80 -13.80 -2.37
CA ARG A 101 10.28 -14.93 -1.57
C ARG A 101 9.19 -15.36 -0.60
N ILE A 102 8.85 -16.65 -0.58
CA ILE A 102 7.95 -17.21 0.42
C ILE A 102 8.68 -17.12 1.79
N PRO A 103 8.05 -16.51 2.82
CA PRO A 103 8.65 -16.38 4.14
C PRO A 103 9.12 -17.74 4.69
N GLY A 104 10.34 -17.78 5.22
CA GLY A 104 10.94 -19.00 5.78
C GLY A 104 11.50 -20.01 4.77
N THR A 105 11.39 -19.81 3.44
CA THR A 105 11.85 -20.79 2.44
C THR A 105 12.83 -20.19 1.42
N SER A 106 13.52 -21.02 0.64
CA SER A 106 14.35 -20.63 -0.51
C SER A 106 13.52 -20.31 -1.78
N LEU A 107 12.20 -20.44 -1.73
CA LEU A 107 11.33 -20.37 -2.91
C LEU A 107 10.93 -18.93 -3.25
N LEU A 108 11.05 -18.59 -4.54
CA LEU A 108 10.44 -17.44 -5.18
C LEU A 108 9.14 -17.86 -5.85
N ILE A 109 8.07 -17.11 -5.62
CA ILE A 109 6.76 -17.31 -6.22
C ILE A 109 6.42 -16.13 -7.14
N PRO A 110 5.97 -16.37 -8.37
CA PRO A 110 5.55 -15.29 -9.27
C PRO A 110 4.15 -14.79 -8.89
N SER A 111 3.93 -13.50 -9.12
CA SER A 111 2.67 -12.79 -8.87
C SER A 111 2.51 -11.66 -9.88
N VAL A 112 1.27 -11.23 -10.12
CA VAL A 112 1.00 -9.99 -10.86
C VAL A 112 1.08 -8.84 -9.86
N GLY A 113 1.75 -7.75 -10.21
CA GLY A 113 1.72 -6.56 -9.38
C GLY A 113 1.98 -5.27 -10.13
N LEU A 114 1.80 -4.15 -9.44
CA LEU A 114 2.01 -2.82 -10.02
C LEU A 114 3.50 -2.54 -10.24
N VAL A 115 3.81 -1.96 -11.39
CA VAL A 115 5.16 -1.44 -11.67
C VAL A 115 5.34 -0.08 -11.01
N PHE A 116 6.53 0.15 -10.44
CA PHE A 116 6.87 1.40 -9.74
C PHE A 116 7.92 2.22 -10.49
N PRO A 117 7.79 3.56 -10.58
CA PRO A 117 6.74 4.39 -9.97
C PRO A 117 5.34 4.08 -10.49
N CYS A 118 4.36 4.11 -9.58
CA CYS A 118 3.00 3.66 -9.86
C CYS A 118 2.36 4.49 -10.97
N GLY A 119 1.89 3.83 -12.04
CA GLY A 119 1.27 4.51 -13.19
C GLY A 119 0.01 5.31 -12.85
N PHE A 120 -0.66 4.96 -11.73
CA PHE A 120 -1.84 5.66 -11.21
C PHE A 120 -1.54 6.95 -10.46
N LEU A 121 -0.26 7.28 -10.22
CA LEU A 121 0.13 8.55 -9.61
C LEU A 121 0.03 9.66 -10.65
N LYS A 122 -0.98 10.52 -10.55
CA LYS A 122 -1.18 11.70 -11.41
C LYS A 122 -1.31 12.96 -10.57
N ASN A 123 -0.64 14.04 -10.97
CA ASN A 123 -0.77 15.37 -10.35
C ASN A 123 -0.61 15.36 -8.80
N GLY A 124 0.25 14.50 -8.27
CA GLY A 124 0.49 14.39 -6.82
C GLY A 124 -0.56 13.57 -6.04
N GLY A 125 -1.46 12.85 -6.73
CA GLY A 125 -2.49 12.00 -6.11
C GLY A 125 -2.71 10.69 -6.87
N CYS A 126 -3.41 9.74 -6.23
CA CYS A 126 -3.78 8.47 -6.84
C CYS A 126 -5.07 8.64 -7.64
N GLU A 127 -5.04 8.40 -8.96
CA GLU A 127 -6.21 8.54 -9.84
C GLU A 127 -7.28 7.46 -9.61
N VAL A 128 -6.89 6.34 -9.00
CA VAL A 128 -7.76 5.20 -8.66
C VAL A 128 -8.03 5.13 -7.16
N TYR A 129 -7.97 6.25 -6.43
CA TYR A 129 -8.01 6.27 -4.96
C TYR A 129 -9.17 5.45 -4.38
N ASP A 130 -10.39 5.65 -4.89
CA ASP A 130 -11.59 5.00 -4.34
C ASP A 130 -11.64 3.49 -4.60
N VAL A 131 -10.93 3.01 -5.62
CA VAL A 131 -10.83 1.59 -5.99
C VAL A 131 -9.42 1.03 -5.77
N ARG A 132 -8.59 1.73 -4.99
CA ARG A 132 -7.19 1.37 -4.74
C ARG A 132 -7.05 -0.09 -4.28
N PRO A 133 -5.97 -0.79 -4.68
CA PRO A 133 -5.73 -2.17 -4.31
C PRO A 133 -5.79 -2.43 -2.80
N ILE A 134 -6.07 -3.66 -2.38
CA ILE A 134 -6.27 -3.98 -0.96
C ILE A 134 -5.02 -3.70 -0.12
N HIS A 135 -3.81 -3.95 -0.64
CA HIS A 135 -2.56 -3.59 0.03
C HIS A 135 -2.36 -2.07 0.16
N CYS A 136 -2.83 -1.28 -0.82
CA CYS A 136 -2.88 0.18 -0.71
C CYS A 136 -3.84 0.64 0.39
N ARG A 137 -4.96 -0.07 0.61
CA ARG A 137 -5.93 0.24 1.67
C ARG A 137 -5.43 -0.15 3.06
N LEU A 138 -4.67 -1.23 3.13
CA LEU A 138 -4.10 -1.75 4.37
C LEU A 138 -2.94 -0.88 4.86
N PHE A 139 -2.20 -0.22 3.99
CA PHE A 139 -1.12 0.68 4.40
C PHE A 139 -1.66 2.07 4.83
N PRO A 140 -1.19 2.66 5.93
CA PRO A 140 -0.22 2.14 6.91
C PRO A 140 -0.85 1.34 8.06
N GLU A 141 -2.18 1.27 8.11
CA GLU A 141 -2.94 0.79 9.26
C GLU A 141 -2.59 -0.65 9.68
N ALA A 142 -2.38 -1.55 8.72
CA ALA A 142 -2.00 -2.93 8.97
C ALA A 142 -0.68 -3.03 9.74
N LEU A 143 0.27 -2.13 9.48
CA LEU A 143 1.52 -2.08 10.23
C LEU A 143 1.27 -1.67 11.69
N VAL A 144 0.33 -0.76 11.92
CA VAL A 144 -0.06 -0.33 13.27
C VAL A 144 -0.81 -1.45 14.01
N THR A 145 -1.74 -2.13 13.35
CA THR A 145 -2.51 -3.24 13.97
C THR A 145 -1.64 -4.44 14.31
N ASP A 146 -0.61 -4.69 13.51
CA ASP A 146 0.24 -5.88 13.66
C ASP A 146 1.41 -5.66 14.63
N ASN A 147 1.50 -4.47 15.23
CA ASN A 147 2.70 -4.00 15.93
C ASN A 147 3.96 -4.18 15.06
N GLY A 148 3.80 -3.91 13.76
CA GLY A 148 4.87 -4.01 12.78
C GLY A 148 5.99 -3.02 13.07
N ASN A 149 7.20 -3.34 12.60
CA ASN A 149 8.33 -2.44 12.75
C ASN A 149 8.17 -1.21 11.84
N LEU A 150 7.61 -0.13 12.39
CA LEU A 150 7.45 1.15 11.68
C LEU A 150 8.78 1.87 11.45
N ASP A 151 9.86 1.52 12.16
CA ASP A 151 11.14 2.21 12.06
C ASP A 151 11.75 2.13 10.67
N ILE A 152 11.41 1.10 9.89
CA ILE A 152 11.89 0.97 8.52
C ILE A 152 11.28 2.02 7.57
N TYR A 153 10.15 2.63 7.94
CA TYR A 153 9.44 3.64 7.15
C TYR A 153 9.61 5.06 7.69
N ARG A 154 10.00 5.20 8.96
CA ARG A 154 10.19 6.52 9.61
C ARG A 154 11.29 7.32 8.91
N ASN A 155 11.05 8.62 8.76
CA ASN A 155 11.92 9.59 8.11
C ASN A 155 12.29 9.22 6.66
N CYS A 156 11.52 8.34 6.00
CA CYS A 156 11.71 7.95 4.61
C CYS A 156 10.74 8.68 3.65
N GLY A 157 10.01 9.69 4.15
CA GLY A 157 9.05 10.49 3.40
C GLY A 157 7.64 9.91 3.38
N TYR A 158 7.37 8.85 4.15
CA TYR A 158 6.03 8.33 4.38
C TYR A 158 5.32 9.20 5.42
N GLN A 159 4.77 10.33 4.98
CA GLN A 159 4.19 11.33 5.89
C GLN A 159 3.15 10.72 6.85
N CYS A 160 2.32 9.78 6.38
CA CYS A 160 1.36 9.07 7.24
C CYS A 160 1.99 8.25 8.39
N ILE A 161 3.23 7.80 8.22
CA ILE A 161 4.02 7.17 9.28
C ILE A 161 4.68 8.23 10.15
N ASP A 162 5.28 9.24 9.53
CA ASP A 162 6.07 10.27 10.20
C ASP A 162 5.21 11.17 11.11
N THR A 163 3.96 11.44 10.71
CA THR A 163 2.99 12.19 11.53
C THR A 163 2.28 11.32 12.56
N GLY A 164 2.49 10.00 12.51
CA GLY A 164 1.74 9.02 13.29
C GLY A 164 0.37 8.70 12.69
N THR A 165 -0.02 7.42 12.79
CA THR A 165 -1.35 6.93 12.46
C THR A 165 -1.99 6.35 13.72
N ALA A 166 -3.03 7.00 14.24
CA ALA A 166 -3.82 6.50 15.36
C ALA A 166 -5.07 5.77 14.85
N LEU A 167 -5.36 4.59 15.40
CA LEU A 167 -6.51 3.79 15.04
C LEU A 167 -7.41 3.57 16.26
N ASP A 168 -8.67 3.97 16.16
CA ASP A 168 -9.70 3.62 17.14
C ASP A 168 -10.13 2.14 16.99
N ALA A 169 -11.03 1.69 17.87
CA ALA A 169 -11.47 0.30 17.89
C ALA A 169 -12.21 -0.11 16.61
N ASP A 170 -13.05 0.78 16.07
CA ASP A 170 -13.83 0.52 14.87
C ASP A 170 -12.92 0.42 13.63
N ARG A 171 -11.93 1.31 13.53
CA ARG A 171 -10.97 1.27 12.44
C ARG A 171 -10.07 0.04 12.51
N LYS A 172 -9.62 -0.37 13.70
CA LYS A 172 -8.90 -1.64 13.88
C LYS A 172 -9.75 -2.83 13.42
N ALA A 173 -11.03 -2.88 13.80
CA ALA A 173 -11.94 -3.93 13.35
C ALA A 173 -12.11 -3.93 11.83
N TYR A 174 -12.18 -2.76 11.21
CA TYR A 174 -12.19 -2.62 9.75
C TYR A 174 -10.88 -3.13 9.10
N THR A 175 -9.71 -2.73 9.62
CA THR A 175 -8.41 -3.21 9.12
C THR A 175 -8.32 -4.74 9.21
N HIS A 176 -8.78 -5.35 10.31
CA HIS A 176 -8.84 -6.81 10.43
C HIS A 176 -9.73 -7.45 9.36
N ARG A 177 -10.92 -6.89 9.09
CA ARG A 177 -11.79 -7.38 8.01
C ARG A 177 -11.11 -7.26 6.63
N LEU A 178 -10.41 -6.16 6.36
CA LEU A 178 -9.65 -6.03 5.12
C LEU A 178 -8.56 -7.09 5.01
N LYS A 179 -7.86 -7.42 6.11
CA LYS A 179 -6.86 -8.50 6.12
C LYS A 179 -7.45 -9.88 5.85
N ASP A 180 -8.66 -10.14 6.35
CA ASP A 180 -9.36 -11.40 6.05
C ASP A 180 -9.75 -11.49 4.57
N ILE A 181 -10.18 -10.37 3.98
CA ILE A 181 -10.46 -10.31 2.55
C ILE A 181 -9.18 -10.48 1.74
N ASP A 182 -8.10 -9.81 2.11
CA ASP A 182 -6.78 -9.94 1.46
C ASP A 182 -6.31 -11.39 1.45
N ARG A 183 -6.37 -12.07 2.60
CA ARG A 183 -6.01 -13.49 2.71
C ARG A 183 -6.86 -14.38 1.79
N HIS A 184 -8.17 -14.14 1.73
CA HIS A 184 -9.07 -14.88 0.86
C HIS A 184 -8.77 -14.62 -0.62
N GLU A 185 -8.67 -13.35 -1.01
CA GLU A 185 -8.40 -12.95 -2.39
C GLU A 185 -7.02 -13.43 -2.87
N LEU A 186 -5.98 -13.40 -2.01
CA LEU A 186 -4.66 -13.94 -2.34
C LEU A 186 -4.71 -15.46 -2.59
N LYS A 187 -5.50 -16.21 -1.82
CA LYS A 187 -5.69 -17.65 -2.03
C LYS A 187 -6.34 -17.94 -3.38
N GLU A 188 -7.42 -17.23 -3.69
CA GLU A 188 -8.11 -17.35 -4.98
C GLU A 188 -7.20 -16.92 -6.14
N THR A 189 -6.40 -15.88 -5.94
CA THR A 189 -5.41 -15.39 -6.92
C THR A 189 -4.35 -16.44 -7.20
N ALA A 190 -3.74 -17.01 -6.16
CA ALA A 190 -2.74 -18.05 -6.30
C ALA A 190 -3.29 -19.30 -7.00
N SER A 191 -4.54 -19.68 -6.70
CA SER A 191 -5.22 -20.79 -7.39
C SER A 191 -5.52 -20.47 -8.86
N TYR A 192 -5.99 -19.26 -9.15
CA TYR A 192 -6.32 -18.84 -10.51
C TYR A 192 -5.08 -18.85 -11.41
N PHE A 193 -3.99 -18.25 -10.94
CA PHE A 193 -2.74 -18.17 -11.69
C PHE A 193 -1.92 -19.46 -11.62
N ASP A 194 -2.23 -20.36 -10.68
CA ASP A 194 -1.46 -21.58 -10.42
C ASP A 194 -0.01 -21.26 -10.02
N ASN A 195 0.17 -20.25 -9.15
CA ASN A 195 1.48 -19.66 -8.84
C ASN A 195 2.51 -20.70 -8.37
N PHE A 196 2.06 -21.68 -7.59
CA PHE A 196 2.93 -22.70 -7.00
C PHE A 196 3.57 -23.63 -8.03
N SER A 197 2.96 -23.80 -9.20
CA SER A 197 3.53 -24.57 -10.32
C SER A 197 4.73 -23.89 -10.97
N TYR A 198 5.00 -22.63 -10.62
CA TYR A 198 6.06 -21.81 -11.21
C TYR A 198 7.07 -21.30 -10.17
N CYS A 199 7.11 -21.92 -8.99
CA CYS A 199 8.10 -21.57 -7.97
C CYS A 199 9.53 -21.84 -8.47
N VAL A 200 10.45 -20.94 -8.14
CA VAL A 200 11.88 -21.09 -8.39
C VAL A 200 12.60 -21.17 -7.06
N GLU A 201 13.44 -22.18 -6.88
CA GLU A 201 14.25 -22.31 -5.67
C GLU A 201 15.61 -21.62 -5.83
N LEU A 202 15.93 -20.70 -4.92
CA LEU A 202 17.25 -20.11 -4.83
C LEU A 202 18.21 -21.04 -4.09
N ARG A 203 19.41 -21.20 -4.64
CA ARG A 203 20.46 -22.00 -4.04
C ARG A 203 21.02 -21.31 -2.79
N PRO A 204 21.50 -22.06 -1.79
CA PRO A 204 22.06 -21.47 -0.57
C PRO A 204 23.19 -20.45 -0.83
N GLU A 205 24.04 -20.71 -1.82
CA GLU A 205 25.12 -19.79 -2.23
C GLU A 205 24.59 -18.47 -2.82
N GLU A 206 23.47 -18.51 -3.54
CA GLU A 206 22.81 -17.32 -4.10
C GLU A 206 22.21 -16.49 -2.98
N LEU A 207 21.50 -17.13 -2.03
CA LEU A 207 20.98 -16.47 -0.85
C LEU A 207 22.09 -15.82 -0.01
N GLY A 208 23.22 -16.51 0.16
CA GLY A 208 24.40 -15.98 0.83
C GLY A 208 24.97 -14.75 0.13
N ARG A 209 25.15 -14.83 -1.20
CA ARG A 209 25.63 -13.71 -2.03
C ARG A 209 24.69 -12.50 -1.92
N ILE A 210 23.38 -12.71 -2.03
CA ILE A 210 22.37 -11.65 -1.89
C ILE A 210 22.45 -11.03 -0.50
N GLY A 211 22.59 -11.84 0.55
CA GLY A 211 22.78 -11.36 1.92
C GLY A 211 23.98 -10.42 2.06
N SER A 212 25.12 -10.81 1.50
CA SER A 212 26.36 -10.01 1.51
C SER A 212 26.23 -8.71 0.71
N LEU A 213 25.62 -8.74 -0.48
CA LEU A 213 25.39 -7.54 -1.31
C LEU A 213 24.44 -6.53 -0.67
N LEU A 214 23.56 -7.00 0.22
CA LEU A 214 22.64 -6.15 0.97
C LEU A 214 23.22 -5.66 2.30
N SER A 215 24.43 -6.09 2.68
CA SER A 215 25.10 -5.60 3.89
C SER A 215 25.51 -4.14 3.70
N GLY A 216 24.97 -3.24 4.53
CA GLY A 216 25.23 -1.79 4.45
C GLY A 216 24.20 -0.97 3.66
N ALA A 217 23.24 -1.59 2.97
CA ALA A 217 22.14 -0.86 2.33
C ALA A 217 21.13 -0.33 3.36
N GLY A 218 20.67 0.91 3.20
CA GLY A 218 19.55 1.45 3.97
C GLY A 218 18.27 0.63 3.73
N ASN A 219 17.36 0.59 4.72
CA ASN A 219 16.21 -0.33 4.71
C ASN A 219 15.39 -0.31 3.41
N MET A 220 15.14 0.88 2.84
CA MET A 220 14.32 1.02 1.63
C MET A 220 15.06 0.64 0.35
N GLU A 221 16.32 1.07 0.18
CA GLU A 221 17.17 0.67 -0.94
C GLU A 221 17.41 -0.84 -0.92
N ARG A 222 17.54 -1.41 0.28
CA ARG A 222 17.71 -2.84 0.50
C ARG A 222 16.53 -3.64 -0.08
N ALA A 223 15.29 -3.17 0.09
CA ALA A 223 14.11 -3.89 -0.40
C ALA A 223 14.04 -3.92 -1.94
N ALA A 224 14.31 -2.79 -2.60
CA ALA A 224 14.36 -2.71 -4.06
C ALA A 224 15.51 -3.57 -4.61
N LYS A 225 16.73 -3.38 -4.09
CA LYS A 225 17.91 -4.11 -4.52
C LYS A 225 17.77 -5.62 -4.31
N LYS A 226 17.16 -6.05 -3.20
CA LYS A 226 16.92 -7.45 -2.89
C LYS A 226 16.09 -8.15 -3.97
N ARG A 227 15.07 -7.49 -4.51
CA ARG A 227 14.23 -8.06 -5.58
C ARG A 227 14.94 -8.10 -6.91
N GLU A 228 15.67 -7.05 -7.27
CA GLU A 228 16.52 -7.08 -8.48
C GLU A 228 17.45 -8.31 -8.44
N LEU A 229 18.11 -8.52 -7.31
CA LEU A 229 19.00 -9.67 -7.10
C LEU A 229 18.27 -11.02 -7.11
N TYR A 230 17.01 -11.08 -6.68
CA TYR A 230 16.19 -12.29 -6.82
C TYR A 230 15.91 -12.60 -8.28
N MET A 231 15.57 -11.58 -9.08
CA MET A 231 15.30 -11.75 -10.50
C MET A 231 16.55 -12.17 -11.29
N GLU A 232 17.74 -11.73 -10.88
CA GLU A 232 19.01 -12.20 -11.47
C GLU A 232 19.22 -13.72 -11.32
N GLY A 233 18.61 -14.34 -10.29
CA GLY A 233 18.67 -15.78 -10.05
C GLY A 233 17.68 -16.60 -10.87
N ILE A 234 16.80 -15.96 -11.65
CA ILE A 234 15.78 -16.63 -12.45
C ILE A 234 16.22 -16.64 -13.91
N ASP A 235 16.20 -17.82 -14.53
CA ASP A 235 16.55 -17.92 -15.93
C ASP A 235 15.52 -17.22 -16.83
N LYS A 236 16.01 -16.64 -17.94
CA LYS A 236 15.20 -15.85 -18.85
C LYS A 236 14.00 -16.63 -19.43
N LYS A 237 14.18 -17.92 -19.71
CA LYS A 237 13.14 -18.76 -20.30
C LYS A 237 12.00 -18.99 -19.30
N THR A 238 12.31 -19.17 -18.02
CA THR A 238 11.30 -19.25 -16.96
C THR A 238 10.53 -17.94 -16.85
N MET A 239 11.20 -16.79 -16.85
CA MET A 239 10.53 -15.48 -16.83
C MET A 239 9.57 -15.31 -18.02
N GLU A 240 10.05 -15.55 -19.25
CA GLU A 240 9.24 -15.44 -20.47
C GLU A 240 8.05 -16.42 -20.46
N THR A 241 8.25 -17.63 -19.93
CA THR A 241 7.19 -18.64 -19.81
C THR A 241 6.10 -18.20 -18.85
N VAL A 242 6.48 -17.77 -17.64
CA VAL A 242 5.55 -17.32 -16.61
C VAL A 242 4.76 -16.10 -17.09
N GLU A 243 5.43 -15.11 -17.67
CA GLU A 243 4.78 -13.92 -18.21
C GLU A 243 3.77 -14.28 -19.31
N SER A 244 4.13 -15.17 -20.24
CA SER A 244 3.23 -15.66 -21.29
C SER A 244 1.99 -16.35 -20.72
N VAL A 245 2.16 -17.23 -19.72
CA VAL A 245 1.05 -17.94 -19.08
C VAL A 245 0.15 -16.98 -18.32
N PHE A 246 0.72 -16.10 -17.51
CA PHE A 246 -0.02 -15.15 -16.68
C PHE A 246 -0.80 -14.17 -17.55
N ARG A 247 -0.19 -13.65 -18.63
CA ARG A 247 -0.88 -12.78 -19.60
C ARG A 247 -2.04 -13.51 -20.28
N LYS A 248 -1.86 -14.77 -20.71
CA LYS A 248 -2.95 -15.58 -21.27
C LYS A 248 -4.09 -15.81 -20.30
N LYS A 249 -3.80 -15.96 -19.00
CA LYS A 249 -4.83 -16.06 -17.95
C LYS A 249 -5.54 -14.72 -17.81
N LEU A 250 -4.81 -13.61 -17.64
CA LEU A 250 -5.37 -12.26 -17.55
C LEU A 250 -6.34 -11.92 -18.70
N CYS A 251 -6.00 -12.23 -19.96
CA CYS A 251 -6.91 -12.03 -21.10
C CYS A 251 -8.23 -12.81 -21.01
N LYS A 252 -8.31 -13.84 -20.16
CA LYS A 252 -9.51 -14.65 -19.90
C LYS A 252 -10.17 -14.32 -18.56
N LEU A 253 -9.66 -13.33 -17.83
CA LEU A 253 -10.11 -13.07 -16.47
C LEU A 253 -11.52 -12.49 -16.47
N ASN A 254 -11.76 -11.44 -17.25
CA ASN A 254 -13.06 -10.78 -17.36
C ASN A 254 -14.16 -11.72 -17.89
N THR A 255 -13.81 -12.68 -18.76
CA THR A 255 -14.74 -13.70 -19.27
C THR A 255 -15.00 -14.81 -18.25
N LYS A 256 -14.00 -15.18 -17.44
CA LYS A 256 -14.18 -16.15 -16.35
C LYS A 256 -14.97 -15.58 -15.18
N PHE A 257 -14.85 -14.28 -14.94
CA PHE A 257 -15.55 -13.57 -13.87
C PHE A 257 -16.37 -12.42 -14.45
N PRO A 258 -17.49 -12.71 -15.17
CA PRO A 258 -18.34 -11.67 -15.72
C PRO A 258 -18.92 -10.80 -14.60
N LYS A 259 -19.02 -9.50 -14.86
CA LYS A 259 -19.62 -8.55 -13.91
C LYS A 259 -21.04 -9.01 -13.53
N GLY A 260 -21.29 -9.12 -12.23
CA GLY A 260 -22.58 -9.54 -11.69
C GLY A 260 -22.78 -11.05 -11.51
N ASP A 261 -21.86 -11.89 -11.99
CA ASP A 261 -21.93 -13.35 -11.81
C ASP A 261 -21.44 -13.80 -10.42
N ALA A 262 -22.03 -14.85 -9.87
CA ALA A 262 -21.68 -15.44 -8.58
C ALA A 262 -20.17 -15.69 -8.40
N GLY A 263 -19.45 -16.04 -9.47
CA GLY A 263 -17.99 -16.19 -9.46
C GLY A 263 -17.24 -14.87 -9.29
N TYR A 264 -17.63 -13.81 -10.01
CA TYR A 264 -17.14 -12.45 -9.76
C TYR A 264 -17.46 -12.04 -8.31
N LEU A 265 -18.63 -12.47 -7.83
CA LEU A 265 -19.09 -12.18 -6.50
C LEU A 265 -18.40 -13.01 -5.38
N SER A 266 -17.78 -14.14 -5.71
CA SER A 266 -17.04 -14.97 -4.75
C SER A 266 -15.59 -14.54 -4.62
N VAL A 267 -15.02 -13.97 -5.69
CA VAL A 267 -13.67 -13.41 -5.67
C VAL A 267 -13.66 -12.02 -5.03
N ILE A 268 -14.59 -11.15 -5.42
CA ILE A 268 -14.76 -9.86 -4.75
C ILE A 268 -15.66 -10.07 -3.54
N SER A 269 -15.07 -10.11 -2.35
CA SER A 269 -15.78 -10.35 -1.09
C SER A 269 -17.10 -9.57 -1.02
N LYS A 270 -18.19 -10.23 -0.57
CA LYS A 270 -19.49 -9.57 -0.32
C LYS A 270 -19.34 -8.33 0.57
N SER A 271 -18.34 -8.32 1.46
CA SER A 271 -17.98 -7.16 2.27
C SER A 271 -17.74 -5.93 1.40
N PHE A 272 -17.03 -6.04 0.28
CA PHE A 272 -16.81 -4.91 -0.64
C PHE A 272 -18.08 -4.41 -1.34
N ARG A 273 -19.13 -5.24 -1.43
CA ARG A 273 -20.41 -4.90 -2.07
C ARG A 273 -21.44 -4.31 -1.12
N ALA A 274 -21.35 -4.59 0.17
CA ALA A 274 -22.13 -3.91 1.21
C ALA A 274 -21.70 -2.42 1.40
N PHE A 275 -20.77 -1.95 0.57
CA PHE A 275 -20.25 -0.59 0.56
C PHE A 275 -20.54 0.18 -0.74
N ARG A 276 -21.36 -0.38 -1.65
CA ARG A 276 -21.92 0.33 -2.80
C ARG A 276 -23.36 0.71 -2.53
#